data_AF-A0A3S0BGZ9-F1
#
_entry.id   AF-A0A3S0BGZ9-F1
#
_cell.length_a   1.000
_cell.length_b   1.000
_cell.length_c   1.000
_cell.angle_alpha   90.00
_cell.angle_beta   90.00
_cell.angle_gamma   90.00
#
_symmetry.space_group_name_H-M   'P 1'
#
loop_
_entity.id
_entity.type
_entity.pdbx_description
1 polymer ?
#
loop_
_entity_poly.entity_id
_entity_poly.type
_entity_poly.pdbx_seq_one_letter_code
_entity_poly.pdbx_strand_id
1 'polypeptide(L)'
;MFVKLWTVLPRTMSNVSWYLPKNIEGAKEQLAQEQDNIDNASVQKAFVSSGENLGLLDNLGIELSPRLTDIPQDLKDFLGLNWHKVNGVYRLSKPLLDERFQNFVQSASDQTVEYRYHGTKWRNGMAILQTGLRILGSKSATYSGSMLGDAIYTSKDFNKSYNYSDGLMFVLNVHTGKPLNVTKHTDVRDYSWDELQKLGYHSVNADPGLYTGWVTLQRHEQTIYNEQQQTFMYILEC
;
A
#
# COMPACT_ATOMS: atom_id res chain seq x y z
N MET A 1 16.65 3.34 -22.39
CA MET A 1 15.31 3.42 -21.78
C MET A 1 15.12 4.74 -21.02
N PHE A 2 15.92 5.01 -19.98
CA PHE A 2 15.84 6.25 -19.18
C PHE A 2 15.93 7.55 -19.98
N VAL A 3 16.84 7.66 -20.95
CA VAL A 3 16.94 8.85 -21.81
C VAL A 3 15.61 9.13 -22.55
N LYS A 4 14.93 8.09 -23.03
CA LYS A 4 13.60 8.24 -23.67
C LYS A 4 12.56 8.69 -22.65
N LEU A 5 12.54 8.09 -21.45
CA LEU A 5 11.64 8.48 -20.36
C LEU A 5 11.80 9.96 -20.01
N TRP A 6 13.04 10.44 -19.90
CA TRP A 6 13.35 11.83 -19.53
C TRP A 6 13.10 12.84 -20.65
N THR A 7 13.00 12.36 -21.88
CA THR A 7 12.54 13.19 -23.02
C THR A 7 11.02 13.37 -22.99
N VAL A 8 10.28 12.33 -22.57
CA VAL A 8 8.81 12.38 -22.48
C VAL A 8 8.34 13.08 -21.21
N LEU A 9 9.01 12.84 -20.08
CA LEU A 9 8.74 13.46 -18.78
C LEU A 9 9.96 14.32 -18.38
N PRO A 10 9.99 15.60 -18.77
CA PRO A 10 11.13 16.48 -18.52
C PRO A 10 11.27 16.78 -17.03
N ARG A 11 12.51 16.98 -16.60
CA ARG A 11 12.88 17.27 -15.22
C ARG A 11 14.13 18.13 -15.16
N THR A 12 14.34 18.78 -14.02
CA THR A 12 15.53 19.58 -13.77
C THR A 12 16.73 18.66 -13.55
N MET A 13 17.68 18.68 -14.47
CA MET A 13 18.92 17.91 -14.41
C MET A 13 20.09 18.82 -14.77
N SER A 14 21.15 18.81 -13.96
CA SER A 14 22.39 19.52 -14.29
C SER A 14 23.16 18.82 -15.40
N ASN A 15 23.29 17.49 -15.35
CA ASN A 15 23.89 16.67 -16.39
C ASN A 15 23.22 15.29 -16.46
N VAL A 16 22.64 14.95 -17.60
CA VAL A 16 21.88 13.70 -17.84
C VAL A 16 22.70 12.45 -17.52
N SER A 17 24.01 12.46 -17.78
CA SER A 17 24.87 11.29 -17.56
C SER A 17 24.97 10.87 -16.10
N TRP A 18 24.83 11.81 -15.16
CA TRP A 18 24.93 11.53 -13.72
C TRP A 18 23.73 10.78 -13.17
N TYR A 19 22.59 10.89 -13.84
CA TYR A 19 21.35 10.26 -13.42
C TYR A 19 21.20 8.87 -14.03
N LEU A 20 22.06 8.47 -14.99
CA LEU A 20 21.98 7.13 -15.58
C LEU A 20 22.38 6.08 -14.53
N PRO A 21 21.60 4.99 -14.40
CA PRO A 21 21.91 3.96 -13.44
C PRO A 21 23.20 3.24 -13.82
N LYS A 22 24.08 3.05 -12.85
CA LYS A 22 25.39 2.41 -13.04
C LYS A 22 25.32 0.88 -13.06
N ASN A 23 24.25 0.31 -12.52
CA ASN A 23 24.02 -1.12 -12.42
C ASN A 23 22.49 -1.40 -12.47
N ILE A 24 22.14 -2.70 -12.48
CA ILE A 24 20.74 -3.13 -12.58
C ILE A 24 19.93 -2.76 -11.33
N GLU A 25 20.52 -2.85 -10.13
CA GLU A 25 19.82 -2.50 -8.89
C GLU A 25 19.47 -1.01 -8.82
N GLY A 26 20.42 -0.13 -9.13
CA GLY A 26 20.17 1.30 -9.22
C GLY A 26 19.17 1.66 -10.33
N ALA A 27 19.12 0.87 -11.41
CA ALA A 27 18.07 1.04 -12.42
C ALA A 27 16.69 0.69 -11.87
N LYS A 28 16.57 -0.39 -11.08
CA LYS A 28 15.31 -0.80 -10.45
C LYS A 28 14.82 0.25 -9.45
N GLU A 29 15.69 0.74 -8.59
CA GLU A 29 15.36 1.79 -7.61
C GLU A 29 14.90 3.08 -8.29
N GLN A 30 15.60 3.50 -9.35
CA GLN A 30 15.20 4.67 -10.11
C GLN A 30 13.84 4.48 -10.78
N LEU A 31 13.55 3.32 -11.37
CA LEU A 31 12.24 3.07 -11.98
C LEU A 31 11.12 3.07 -10.96
N ALA A 32 11.32 2.46 -9.79
CA ALA A 32 10.36 2.50 -8.69
C ALA A 32 10.08 3.95 -8.24
N GLN A 33 11.14 4.76 -8.15
CA GLN A 33 11.04 6.17 -7.82
C GLN A 33 10.32 7.00 -8.90
N GLU A 34 10.50 6.68 -10.18
CA GLU A 34 9.75 7.32 -11.26
C GLU A 34 8.27 6.94 -11.24
N GLN A 35 7.97 5.68 -10.92
CA GLN A 35 6.60 5.21 -10.79
C GLN A 35 5.87 5.97 -9.68
N ASP A 36 6.47 6.06 -8.49
CA ASP A 36 5.94 6.87 -7.38
C ASP A 36 5.64 8.31 -7.81
N ASN A 37 6.52 8.93 -8.61
CA ASN A 37 6.34 10.31 -9.07
C ASN A 37 5.15 10.45 -10.03
N ILE A 38 4.98 9.51 -10.96
CA ILE A 38 3.88 9.49 -11.93
C ILE A 38 2.55 9.31 -11.21
N ASP A 39 2.49 8.36 -10.27
CA ASP A 39 1.28 8.07 -9.51
C ASP A 39 0.84 9.30 -8.70
N ASN A 40 1.77 10.00 -8.05
CA ASN A 40 1.48 11.25 -7.33
C ASN A 40 1.03 12.40 -8.23
N ALA A 41 1.64 12.53 -9.42
CA ALA A 41 1.27 13.59 -10.37
C ALA A 41 -0.15 13.41 -10.93
N SER A 42 -0.58 12.15 -11.11
CA SER A 42 -1.93 11.85 -11.59
C SER A 42 -3.03 12.30 -10.62
N VAL A 43 -2.74 12.24 -9.32
CA VAL A 43 -3.64 12.64 -8.23
C VAL A 43 -3.80 14.17 -8.15
N GLN A 44 -2.71 14.93 -8.27
CA GLN A 44 -2.76 16.40 -8.16
C GLN A 44 -3.66 17.06 -9.22
N LYS A 45 -3.81 16.47 -10.41
CA LYS A 45 -4.71 17.01 -11.44
C LYS A 45 -6.18 17.07 -11.01
N ALA A 46 -6.62 16.20 -10.10
CA ALA A 46 -8.00 16.15 -9.65
C ALA A 46 -8.40 17.32 -8.72
N PHE A 47 -7.44 17.99 -8.07
CA PHE A 47 -7.72 19.09 -7.15
C PHE A 47 -7.91 20.46 -7.81
N VAL A 48 -7.44 20.64 -9.05
CA VAL A 48 -7.47 21.93 -9.73
C VAL A 48 -8.84 22.23 -10.36
N SER A 49 -9.76 21.25 -10.40
CA SER A 49 -11.03 21.33 -11.13
C SER A 49 -12.29 21.58 -10.30
N SER A 50 -12.22 21.63 -8.96
CA SER A 50 -13.40 21.86 -8.12
C SER A 50 -13.58 23.35 -7.81
N GLY A 51 -14.52 24.00 -8.49
CA GLY A 51 -14.89 25.41 -8.30
C GLY A 51 -15.70 25.71 -7.03
N GLU A 52 -15.67 24.83 -6.03
CA GLU A 52 -16.41 24.98 -4.77
C GLU A 52 -15.45 25.19 -3.58
N ASN A 53 -15.83 26.11 -2.68
CA ASN A 53 -15.12 26.44 -1.42
C ASN A 53 -15.31 25.35 -0.34
N LEU A 54 -15.19 24.07 -0.72
CA LEU A 54 -15.18 22.95 0.22
C LEU A 54 -13.78 22.80 0.84
N GLY A 55 -13.73 22.41 2.10
CA GLY A 55 -12.46 22.09 2.76
C GLY A 55 -11.73 20.96 2.04
N LEU A 56 -10.40 20.92 2.14
CA LEU A 56 -9.58 19.87 1.52
C LEU A 56 -10.05 18.46 1.91
N LEU A 57 -10.45 18.27 3.17
CA LEU A 57 -10.93 16.98 3.70
C LEU A 57 -12.31 16.62 3.16
N ASP A 58 -13.20 17.61 3.01
CA ASP A 58 -14.54 17.43 2.45
C ASP A 58 -14.47 17.01 0.99
N ASN A 59 -13.59 17.65 0.21
CA ASN A 59 -13.33 17.27 -1.19
C ASN A 59 -12.75 15.85 -1.32
N LEU A 60 -12.01 15.39 -0.30
CA LEU A 60 -11.49 14.03 -0.26
C LEU A 60 -12.50 12.99 0.23
N GLY A 61 -13.63 13.45 0.80
CA GLY A 61 -14.62 12.60 1.46
C GLY A 61 -14.03 11.86 2.66
N ILE A 62 -13.14 12.53 3.40
CA ILE A 62 -12.40 11.95 4.52
C ILE A 62 -12.82 12.61 5.82
N GLU A 63 -13.11 11.78 6.82
CA GLU A 63 -13.28 12.19 8.20
C GLU A 63 -12.02 11.84 8.98
N LEU A 64 -11.29 12.87 9.40
CA LEU A 64 -10.08 12.73 10.21
C LEU A 64 -10.34 13.24 11.62
N SER A 65 -10.10 12.41 12.63
CA SER A 65 -10.16 12.88 14.01
C SER A 65 -8.94 13.73 14.35
N PRO A 66 -9.06 14.64 15.33
CA PRO A 66 -7.88 15.18 16.02
C PRO A 66 -7.01 14.04 16.55
N ARG A 67 -5.74 14.37 16.85
CA ARG A 67 -4.80 13.42 17.46
C ARG A 67 -5.44 12.78 18.69
N LEU A 68 -5.50 11.46 18.69
CA LEU A 68 -6.08 10.71 19.79
C LEU A 68 -5.19 10.83 21.02
N THR A 69 -5.77 11.33 22.11
CA THR A 69 -5.11 11.38 23.43
C THR A 69 -5.24 10.07 24.17
N ASP A 70 -6.38 9.39 24.00
CA ASP A 70 -6.61 8.05 24.51
C ASP A 70 -6.65 7.07 23.34
N ILE A 71 -5.61 6.24 23.24
CA ILE A 71 -5.51 5.26 22.17
C ILE A 71 -6.26 3.99 22.59
N PRO A 72 -7.14 3.46 21.73
CA PRO A 72 -7.86 2.22 21.97
C PRO A 72 -6.92 1.05 22.34
N GLN A 73 -7.35 0.21 23.28
CA GLN A 73 -6.51 -0.87 23.81
C GLN A 73 -6.16 -1.92 22.74
N ASP A 74 -7.10 -2.23 21.84
CA ASP A 74 -6.89 -3.11 20.69
C ASP A 74 -5.77 -2.60 19.77
N LEU A 75 -5.70 -1.29 19.54
CA LEU A 75 -4.61 -0.68 18.76
C LEU A 75 -3.29 -0.70 19.54
N LYS A 76 -3.30 -0.47 20.86
CA LYS A 76 -2.10 -0.58 21.70
C LYS A 76 -1.55 -2.02 21.68
N ASP A 77 -2.42 -3.01 21.78
CA ASP A 77 -2.05 -4.42 21.74
C ASP A 77 -1.49 -4.80 20.36
N PHE A 78 -2.08 -4.26 19.28
CA PHE A 78 -1.61 -4.47 17.92
C PHE A 78 -0.23 -3.82 17.65
N LEU A 79 0.02 -2.63 18.21
CA LEU A 79 1.33 -1.95 18.15
C LEU A 79 2.37 -2.65 19.03
N GLY A 80 1.91 -3.22 20.14
CA GLY A 80 2.71 -3.94 21.11
C GLY A 80 3.91 -3.11 21.57
N LEU A 81 5.09 -3.74 21.55
CA LEU A 81 6.34 -3.11 21.98
C LEU A 81 6.78 -1.93 21.10
N ASN A 82 6.24 -1.80 19.88
CA ASN A 82 6.63 -0.73 18.94
C ASN A 82 5.91 0.59 19.20
N TRP A 83 5.02 0.64 20.21
CA TRP A 83 4.29 1.85 20.60
C TRP A 83 5.19 3.09 20.76
N HIS A 84 6.39 2.92 21.31
CA HIS A 84 7.35 4.00 21.53
C HIS A 84 7.88 4.67 20.24
N LYS A 85 7.67 4.05 19.08
CA LYS A 85 8.03 4.59 17.77
C LYS A 85 6.90 5.41 17.14
N VAL A 86 5.74 5.49 17.77
CA VAL A 86 4.58 6.21 17.25
C VAL A 86 4.49 7.57 17.95
N ASN A 87 4.67 8.63 17.16
CA ASN A 87 4.58 10.02 17.60
C ASN A 87 3.12 10.49 17.70
N GLY A 88 2.22 9.97 16.87
CA GLY A 88 0.82 10.41 16.83
C GLY A 88 -0.11 9.37 16.20
N VAL A 89 -1.36 9.34 16.66
CA VAL A 89 -2.41 8.47 16.12
C VAL A 89 -3.63 9.31 15.79
N TYR A 90 -4.15 9.14 14.58
CA TYR A 90 -5.34 9.83 14.08
C TYR A 90 -6.32 8.78 13.56
N ARG A 91 -7.60 8.89 13.91
CA ARG A 91 -8.63 8.02 13.33
C ARG A 91 -9.00 8.56 11.96
N LEU A 92 -8.98 7.67 10.98
CA LEU A 92 -9.31 7.96 9.60
C LEU A 92 -10.54 7.15 9.22
N SER A 93 -11.60 7.81 8.75
CA SER A 93 -12.76 7.16 8.15
C SER A 93 -13.02 7.75 6.78
N LYS A 94 -13.44 6.87 5.86
CA LYS A 94 -13.84 7.25 4.51
C LYS A 94 -15.15 6.55 4.22
N PRO A 95 -16.30 7.20 4.49
CA PRO A 95 -17.61 6.54 4.51
C PRO A 95 -17.90 5.66 3.27
N LEU A 96 -17.54 6.14 2.08
CA LEU A 96 -17.72 5.39 0.83
C LEU A 96 -16.83 4.13 0.73
N LEU A 97 -15.60 4.15 1.25
CA LEU A 97 -14.75 2.96 1.29
C LEU A 97 -15.20 2.02 2.42
N ASP A 98 -15.57 2.57 3.57
CA ASP A 98 -16.07 1.82 4.72
C ASP A 98 -17.34 1.03 4.35
N GLU A 99 -18.28 1.65 3.65
CA GLU A 99 -19.49 0.99 3.15
C GLU A 99 -19.16 -0.13 2.16
N ARG A 100 -18.28 0.11 1.18
CA ARG A 100 -17.85 -0.90 0.21
C ARG A 100 -17.18 -2.08 0.90
N PHE A 101 -16.29 -1.81 1.85
CA PHE A 101 -15.61 -2.83 2.63
C PHE A 101 -16.60 -3.66 3.46
N GLN A 102 -17.55 -3.00 4.15
CA GLN A 102 -18.57 -3.70 4.94
C GLN A 102 -19.46 -4.59 4.06
N ASN A 103 -19.94 -4.07 2.93
CA ASN A 103 -20.73 -4.85 1.98
C ASN A 103 -19.94 -6.04 1.43
N PHE A 104 -18.66 -5.84 1.13
CA PHE A 104 -17.77 -6.90 0.67
C PHE A 104 -17.63 -8.01 1.72
N VAL A 105 -17.29 -7.66 2.97
CA VAL A 105 -17.14 -8.62 4.08
C VAL A 105 -18.45 -9.36 4.33
N GLN A 106 -19.59 -8.69 4.33
CA GLN A 106 -20.90 -9.32 4.54
C GLN A 106 -21.25 -10.33 3.44
N SER A 107 -20.82 -10.08 2.20
CA SER A 107 -21.04 -10.98 1.07
C SER A 107 -20.10 -12.19 1.04
N ALA A 108 -18.99 -12.14 1.78
CA ALA A 108 -17.98 -13.19 1.79
C ALA A 108 -18.41 -14.39 2.66
N SER A 109 -18.04 -15.59 2.23
CA SER A 109 -18.32 -16.83 2.98
C SER A 109 -17.55 -16.94 4.29
N ASP A 110 -16.37 -16.30 4.34
CA ASP A 110 -15.54 -16.15 5.54
C ASP A 110 -15.45 -14.65 5.80
N GLN A 111 -15.74 -14.20 7.01
CA GLN A 111 -15.78 -12.77 7.37
C GLN A 111 -14.57 -12.35 8.21
N THR A 112 -13.49 -13.15 8.21
CA THR A 112 -12.29 -12.86 8.98
C THR A 112 -11.64 -11.56 8.51
N VAL A 113 -11.58 -10.59 9.42
CA VAL A 113 -10.93 -9.28 9.25
C VAL A 113 -9.84 -9.14 10.30
N GLU A 114 -8.68 -8.63 9.91
CA GLU A 114 -7.56 -8.37 10.81
C GLU A 114 -6.94 -7.00 10.55
N TYR A 115 -6.36 -6.41 11.60
CA TYR A 115 -5.54 -5.21 11.46
C TYR A 115 -4.25 -5.49 10.70
N ARG A 116 -3.89 -4.55 9.81
CA ARG A 116 -2.67 -4.61 9.01
C ARG A 116 -2.00 -3.25 8.92
N TYR A 117 -0.67 -3.27 8.88
CA TYR A 117 0.15 -2.11 8.59
C TYR A 117 0.39 -1.96 7.10
N HIS A 118 0.32 -0.73 6.61
CA HIS A 118 0.81 -0.34 5.30
C HIS A 118 1.68 0.92 5.45
N GLY A 119 2.99 0.74 5.28
CA GLY A 119 3.95 1.84 5.33
C GLY A 119 4.10 2.47 3.95
N THR A 120 4.18 3.80 3.91
CA THR A 120 4.33 4.53 2.65
C THR A 120 5.18 5.79 2.87
N LYS A 121 5.71 6.34 1.78
CA LYS A 121 6.31 7.66 1.79
C LYS A 121 5.25 8.76 1.93
N TRP A 122 5.57 9.85 2.60
CA TRP A 122 4.69 10.98 2.89
C TRP A 122 4.11 11.57 1.60
N ARG A 123 4.95 11.70 0.57
CA ARG A 123 4.56 12.19 -0.76
C ARG A 123 3.44 11.34 -1.40
N ASN A 124 3.39 10.04 -1.13
CA ASN A 124 2.37 9.11 -1.62
C ASN A 124 1.11 9.14 -0.75
N GLY A 125 1.19 9.66 0.48
CA GLY A 125 0.10 9.68 1.44
C GLY A 125 -1.15 10.39 0.92
N MET A 126 -1.00 11.56 0.27
CA MET A 126 -2.14 12.30 -0.27
C MET A 126 -2.86 11.51 -1.38
N ALA A 127 -2.10 10.85 -2.26
CA ALA A 127 -2.66 10.00 -3.30
C ALA A 127 -3.47 8.84 -2.69
N ILE A 128 -2.90 8.15 -1.71
CA ILE A 128 -3.55 7.04 -1.00
C ILE A 128 -4.81 7.51 -0.28
N LEU A 129 -4.80 8.67 0.37
CA LEU A 129 -5.96 9.25 1.03
C LEU A 129 -7.08 9.56 0.01
N GLN A 130 -6.72 10.14 -1.13
CA GLN A 130 -7.69 10.48 -2.16
C GLN A 130 -8.32 9.23 -2.79
N THR A 131 -7.52 8.23 -3.13
CA THR A 131 -7.97 7.12 -3.95
C THR A 131 -8.30 5.84 -3.19
N GLY A 132 -7.83 5.71 -1.96
CA GLY A 132 -7.61 4.41 -1.34
C GLY A 132 -6.34 3.74 -1.85
N LEU A 133 -5.97 2.62 -1.22
CA LEU A 133 -4.94 1.73 -1.76
C LEU A 133 -5.47 1.05 -3.00
N ARG A 134 -4.73 1.20 -4.11
CA ARG A 134 -5.09 0.66 -5.42
C ARG A 134 -4.16 -0.45 -5.85
N ILE A 135 -4.70 -1.39 -6.61
CA ILE A 135 -3.91 -2.39 -7.31
C ILE A 135 -3.49 -1.77 -8.64
N LEU A 136 -2.24 -1.35 -8.72
CA LEU A 136 -1.70 -0.80 -9.95
C LEU A 136 -1.36 -1.96 -10.90
N GLY A 137 -2.06 -2.07 -12.02
CA GLY A 137 -1.82 -3.15 -12.99
C GLY A 137 -0.50 -3.01 -13.76
N SER A 138 0.13 -4.15 -14.01
CA SER A 138 1.35 -4.40 -14.82
C SER A 138 1.31 -3.91 -16.27
N LYS A 139 0.18 -3.37 -16.76
CA LYS A 139 0.07 -2.79 -18.12
C LYS A 139 0.78 -1.44 -18.28
N SER A 140 1.17 -0.80 -17.18
CA SER A 140 1.85 0.51 -17.21
C SER A 140 3.29 0.50 -16.69
N ALA A 141 3.70 -0.52 -15.91
CA ALA A 141 5.03 -0.56 -15.32
C ALA A 141 5.50 -2.01 -15.05
N THR A 142 6.70 -2.35 -15.53
CA THR A 142 7.43 -3.54 -15.06
C THR A 142 7.88 -3.31 -13.62
N TYR A 143 7.17 -3.92 -12.67
CA TYR A 143 7.53 -3.86 -11.26
C TYR A 143 8.83 -4.59 -10.98
N SER A 144 9.87 -3.84 -10.63
CA SER A 144 11.02 -4.41 -9.95
C SER A 144 10.78 -4.38 -8.44
N GLY A 145 10.16 -5.42 -7.89
CA GLY A 145 9.99 -5.56 -6.44
C GLY A 145 8.71 -6.24 -5.95
N SER A 146 7.69 -6.37 -6.80
CA SER A 146 6.45 -7.06 -6.44
C SER A 146 6.65 -8.57 -6.46
N MET A 147 6.75 -9.18 -5.27
CA MET A 147 7.03 -10.62 -5.13
C MET A 147 5.87 -11.50 -5.58
N LEU A 148 4.63 -11.04 -5.44
CA LEU A 148 3.40 -11.81 -5.70
C LEU A 148 2.52 -11.13 -6.77
N GLY A 149 3.14 -10.36 -7.67
CA GLY A 149 2.44 -9.67 -8.74
C GLY A 149 1.67 -8.42 -8.29
N ASP A 150 0.64 -8.08 -9.07
CA ASP A 150 -0.19 -6.88 -8.90
C ASP A 150 -1.16 -7.07 -7.73
N ALA A 151 -0.76 -6.58 -6.56
CA ALA A 151 -1.54 -6.71 -5.33
C ALA A 151 -1.31 -5.53 -4.38
N ILE A 152 -2.19 -5.40 -3.38
CA ILE A 152 -1.94 -4.49 -2.25
C ILE A 152 -1.18 -5.29 -1.19
N TYR A 153 0.02 -4.82 -0.88
CA TYR A 153 0.92 -5.42 0.10
C TYR A 153 0.67 -4.84 1.49
N THR A 154 0.47 -5.73 2.45
CA THR A 154 0.19 -5.39 3.85
C THR A 154 0.97 -6.32 4.78
N SER A 155 1.18 -5.88 6.02
CA SER A 155 2.01 -6.60 6.99
C SER A 155 1.35 -6.68 8.36
N LYS A 156 1.56 -7.80 9.07
CA LYS A 156 1.32 -7.91 10.53
C LYS A 156 2.45 -7.28 11.35
N ASP A 157 3.63 -7.18 10.76
CA ASP A 157 4.84 -6.71 11.42
C ASP A 157 5.02 -5.19 11.19
N PHE A 158 4.95 -4.44 12.30
CA PHE A 158 5.17 -3.00 12.34
C PHE A 158 6.51 -2.60 11.70
N ASN A 159 7.59 -3.27 12.06
CA ASN A 159 8.94 -2.88 11.68
C ASN A 159 9.19 -3.14 10.19
N LYS A 160 8.48 -4.10 9.58
CA LYS A 160 8.50 -4.26 8.12
C LYS A 160 7.93 -3.03 7.43
N SER A 161 6.73 -2.60 7.83
CA SER A 161 6.07 -1.43 7.25
C SER A 161 6.78 -0.12 7.60
N TYR A 162 7.36 -0.01 8.80
CA TYR A 162 8.16 1.14 9.23
C TYR A 162 9.36 1.38 8.31
N ASN A 163 10.03 0.33 7.84
CA ASN A 163 11.15 0.49 6.90
C ASN A 163 10.73 1.01 5.51
N TYR A 164 9.45 0.92 5.17
CA TYR A 164 8.88 1.49 3.95
C TYR A 164 8.27 2.89 4.17
N SER A 165 8.18 3.35 5.42
CA SER A 165 7.71 4.68 5.74
C SER A 165 8.85 5.68 5.93
N ASP A 166 8.55 6.94 5.66
CA ASP A 166 9.37 8.11 6.00
C ASP A 166 8.67 8.96 7.07
N GLY A 167 7.93 8.30 7.97
CA GLY A 167 7.16 8.93 9.06
C GLY A 167 5.64 8.79 8.95
N LEU A 168 5.12 8.22 7.85
CA LEU A 168 3.68 7.97 7.64
C LEU A 168 3.35 6.48 7.49
N MET A 169 2.43 5.99 8.30
CA MET A 169 1.93 4.62 8.19
C MET A 169 0.42 4.55 8.38
N PHE A 170 -0.23 3.65 7.64
CA PHE A 170 -1.65 3.38 7.79
C PHE A 170 -1.88 2.09 8.54
N VAL A 171 -2.88 2.08 9.42
CA VAL A 171 -3.50 0.87 9.95
C VAL A 171 -4.82 0.66 9.24
N LEU A 172 -4.95 -0.52 8.65
CA LEU A 172 -6.08 -0.91 7.82
C LEU A 172 -6.85 -2.03 8.51
N ASN A 173 -8.15 -2.04 8.29
CA ASN A 173 -8.93 -3.28 8.39
C ASN A 173 -8.80 -4.00 7.05
N VAL A 174 -8.33 -5.24 7.08
CA VAL A 174 -8.19 -6.07 5.88
C VAL A 174 -8.97 -7.34 6.04
N HIS A 175 -9.85 -7.63 5.08
CA HIS A 175 -10.51 -8.90 4.95
C HIS A 175 -9.52 -9.94 4.43
N THR A 176 -9.07 -10.80 5.33
CA THR A 176 -8.07 -11.83 5.01
C THR A 176 -8.70 -13.15 4.65
N GLY A 177 -9.91 -13.42 5.18
CA GLY A 177 -10.59 -14.70 5.07
C GLY A 177 -9.63 -15.88 5.29
N LYS A 178 -9.76 -16.91 4.46
CA LYS A 178 -8.81 -18.02 4.35
C LYS A 178 -7.61 -17.64 3.46
N PRO A 179 -6.38 -17.50 3.99
CA PRO A 179 -5.20 -17.20 3.20
C PRO A 179 -4.63 -18.46 2.53
N LEU A 180 -4.09 -18.30 1.32
CA LEU A 180 -3.20 -19.25 0.66
C LEU A 180 -1.78 -19.02 1.15
N ASN A 181 -1.17 -20.01 1.80
CA ASN A 181 0.22 -19.90 2.27
C ASN A 181 1.20 -20.31 1.17
N VAL A 182 2.03 -19.37 0.75
CA VAL A 182 3.09 -19.56 -0.25
C VAL A 182 4.42 -19.70 0.47
N THR A 183 5.01 -20.89 0.39
CA THR A 183 6.25 -21.24 1.11
C THR A 183 7.42 -21.52 0.16
N LYS A 184 7.16 -21.78 -1.12
CA LYS A 184 8.19 -22.10 -2.12
C LYS A 184 8.13 -21.15 -3.31
N HIS A 185 9.28 -20.89 -3.92
CA HIS A 185 9.39 -20.09 -5.14
C HIS A 185 8.44 -20.57 -6.26
N THR A 186 8.28 -21.88 -6.42
CA THR A 186 7.44 -22.49 -7.46
C THR A 186 5.95 -22.17 -7.33
N ASP A 187 5.57 -21.74 -6.13
CA ASP A 187 4.20 -21.40 -5.79
C ASP A 187 3.95 -19.90 -5.99
N VAL A 188 5.02 -19.10 -6.17
CA VAL A 188 4.92 -17.68 -6.53
C VAL A 188 4.41 -17.55 -7.95
N ARG A 189 3.26 -16.89 -8.09
CA ARG A 189 2.60 -16.60 -9.37
C ARG A 189 1.91 -15.25 -9.27
N ASP A 190 1.61 -14.66 -10.42
CA ASP A 190 0.72 -13.51 -10.49
C ASP A 190 -0.71 -14.01 -10.28
N TYR A 191 -1.22 -13.85 -9.05
CA TYR A 191 -2.58 -14.22 -8.72
C TYR A 191 -3.55 -13.10 -9.11
N SER A 192 -4.77 -13.50 -9.47
CA SER A 192 -5.92 -12.61 -9.56
C SER A 192 -6.98 -12.98 -8.51
N TRP A 193 -7.86 -12.03 -8.20
CA TRP A 193 -9.00 -12.27 -7.30
C TRP A 193 -9.83 -13.49 -7.75
N ASP A 194 -10.15 -13.58 -9.03
CA ASP A 194 -10.98 -14.66 -9.58
C ASP A 194 -10.32 -16.03 -9.45
N GLU A 195 -8.99 -16.12 -9.57
CA GLU A 195 -8.25 -17.36 -9.39
C GLU A 195 -8.22 -17.79 -7.92
N LEU A 196 -8.02 -16.85 -6.99
CA LEU A 196 -8.06 -17.14 -5.57
C LEU A 196 -9.43 -17.64 -5.13
N GLN A 197 -10.50 -17.00 -5.62
CA GLN A 197 -11.87 -17.42 -5.33
C GLN A 197 -12.17 -18.83 -5.86
N LYS A 198 -11.71 -19.20 -7.07
CA LYS A 198 -11.83 -20.57 -7.59
C LYS A 198 -11.12 -21.62 -6.73
N LEU A 199 -10.00 -21.24 -6.12
CA LEU A 199 -9.24 -22.09 -5.20
C LEU A 199 -9.81 -22.08 -3.77
N GLY A 200 -10.80 -21.23 -3.48
CA GLY A 200 -11.41 -21.08 -2.15
C GLY A 200 -10.57 -20.28 -1.16
N TYR A 201 -9.69 -19.40 -1.66
CA TYR A 201 -8.85 -18.51 -0.86
C TYR A 201 -9.23 -17.04 -1.09
N HIS A 202 -8.92 -16.21 -0.11
CA HIS A 202 -9.29 -14.78 -0.09
C HIS A 202 -8.07 -13.86 -0.06
N SER A 203 -6.91 -14.36 0.34
CA SER A 203 -5.66 -13.61 0.35
C SER A 203 -4.48 -14.56 0.18
N VAL A 204 -3.30 -14.01 -0.05
CA VAL A 204 -2.06 -14.80 -0.11
C VAL A 204 -1.14 -14.34 1.01
N ASN A 205 -0.62 -15.30 1.77
CA ASN A 205 0.37 -15.09 2.81
C ASN A 205 1.69 -15.72 2.39
N ALA A 206 2.75 -14.93 2.36
CA ALA A 206 4.10 -15.41 2.09
C ALA A 206 4.89 -15.51 3.41
N ASP A 207 5.48 -16.68 3.63
CA ASP A 207 6.20 -16.98 4.86
C ASP A 207 7.67 -16.51 4.81
N PRO A 208 8.27 -16.12 5.95
CA PRO A 208 9.69 -15.83 6.07
C PRO A 208 10.52 -17.01 5.56
N GLY A 209 11.58 -16.71 4.82
CA GLY A 209 12.42 -17.71 4.17
C GLY A 209 11.98 -18.05 2.74
N LEU A 210 10.85 -17.51 2.25
CA LEU A 210 10.47 -17.64 0.84
C LEU A 210 11.54 -16.99 -0.05
N TYR A 211 12.26 -17.82 -0.79
CA TYR A 211 13.22 -17.38 -1.79
C TYR A 211 12.52 -17.24 -3.14
N THR A 212 12.73 -16.12 -3.83
CA THR A 212 12.08 -15.79 -5.11
C THR A 212 13.00 -15.98 -6.33
N GLY A 213 14.13 -16.67 -6.15
CA GLY A 213 15.21 -16.70 -7.14
C GLY A 213 16.13 -15.47 -7.12
N TRP A 214 15.71 -14.37 -6.48
CA TRP A 214 16.47 -13.11 -6.43
C TRP A 214 16.53 -12.48 -5.04
N VAL A 215 15.47 -12.65 -4.24
CA VAL A 215 15.35 -12.10 -2.88
C VAL A 215 14.73 -13.14 -1.96
N THR A 216 15.19 -13.21 -0.72
CA THR A 216 14.57 -14.01 0.34
C THR A 216 13.73 -13.11 1.24
N LEU A 217 12.47 -13.47 1.42
CA LEU A 217 11.57 -12.76 2.31
C LEU A 217 12.05 -12.94 3.76
N GLN A 218 12.38 -11.83 4.43
CA GLN A 218 12.84 -11.88 5.82
C GLN A 218 11.68 -11.93 6.83
N ARG A 219 10.48 -11.51 6.42
CA ARG A 219 9.32 -11.28 7.29
C ARG A 219 8.02 -11.51 6.53
N HIS A 220 7.01 -12.04 7.23
CA HIS A 220 5.70 -12.35 6.66
C HIS A 220 5.14 -11.20 5.81
N GLU A 221 4.47 -11.56 4.73
CA GLU A 221 3.80 -10.63 3.83
C GLU A 221 2.42 -11.14 3.53
N GLN A 222 1.43 -10.24 3.54
CA GLN A 222 0.11 -10.59 3.08
C GLN A 222 -0.33 -9.67 1.97
N THR A 223 -0.79 -10.27 0.89
CA THR A 223 -1.28 -9.59 -0.29
C THR A 223 -2.75 -9.85 -0.51
N ILE A 224 -3.47 -8.79 -0.85
CA ILE A 224 -4.88 -8.82 -1.26
C ILE A 224 -4.99 -8.39 -2.72
N TYR A 225 -5.98 -8.94 -3.42
CA TYR A 225 -6.12 -8.82 -4.88
C TYR A 225 -7.44 -8.16 -5.28
N ASN A 226 -8.17 -7.61 -4.32
CA ASN A 226 -9.32 -6.76 -4.54
C ASN A 226 -9.27 -5.55 -3.60
N GLU A 227 -9.42 -4.34 -4.15
CA GLU A 227 -9.34 -3.06 -3.42
C GLU A 227 -10.44 -2.93 -2.35
N GLN A 228 -11.57 -3.62 -2.53
CA GLN A 228 -12.69 -3.63 -1.57
C GLN A 228 -12.41 -4.49 -0.32
N GLN A 229 -11.31 -5.25 -0.31
CA GLN A 229 -10.89 -6.04 0.86
C GLN A 229 -10.27 -5.22 1.97
N GLN A 230 -10.09 -3.90 1.80
CA GLN A 230 -9.48 -3.06 2.81
C GLN A 230 -10.25 -1.76 3.04
N THR A 231 -10.17 -1.27 4.27
CA THR A 231 -10.48 0.12 4.59
C THR A 231 -9.49 0.69 5.60
N PHE A 232 -9.39 2.01 5.65
CA PHE A 232 -8.56 2.70 6.63
C PHE A 232 -9.22 2.74 7.99
N MET A 233 -8.39 2.64 9.04
CA MET A 233 -8.83 2.81 10.42
C MET A 233 -8.06 3.93 11.11
N TYR A 234 -6.73 3.91 10.97
CA TYR A 234 -5.86 4.89 11.63
C TYR A 234 -4.71 5.33 10.73
N ILE A 235 -4.26 6.55 10.95
CA ILE A 235 -2.97 7.07 10.50
C ILE A 235 -2.05 7.10 11.72
N LEU A 236 -0.85 6.57 11.54
CA LEU A 236 0.25 6.63 12.49
C LEU A 236 1.31 7.58 11.94
N GLU A 237 1.68 8.54 12.77
CA GLU A 237 2.87 9.37 12.62
C GLU A 237 3.98 8.67 13.39
N CYS A 238 5.06 8.27 12.73
CA CYS A 238 6.14 7.45 13.30
C CYS A 238 7.53 8.12 13.20
#